data_AF-A0A7V9KY68-F1
#
_entry.id   AF-A0A7V9KY68-F1
#
_cell.length_a   1.000
_cell.length_b   1.000
_cell.length_c   1.000
_cell.angle_alpha   90.00
_cell.angle_beta   90.00
_cell.angle_gamma   90.00
#
_symmetry.space_group_name_H-M   'P 1'
#
loop_
_entity.id
_entity.type
_entity.pdbx_description
1 polymer ?
#
loop_
_entity_poly.entity_id
_entity_poly.type
_entity_poly.pdbx_seq_one_letter_code
_entity_poly.pdbx_strand_id
1 'polypeptide(L)'
;VWRDFKPGGGKPGEVEAEELGIPGVTVELRDADGKAVESAKTEANGTFRFGNVPGGDYRVAIGAATFAKPFGGVSWLGEKLITPAILIAFLWASAGFAMVVIGAGLAAIPRDTLEAARTDGASEWQVFRRVTVPLLAPVLTVVFVTQIIGVLKVFDIVLALAPEASRDNATVIALEMWQRSFAGENRFGFGSAISIFLFALFIPFLILNIRRFRSENA
;
A
#
# COMPACT_ATOMS: atom_id res chain seq x y z
N VAL A 1 16.68 28.26 7.81
CA VAL A 1 16.11 26.90 7.65
C VAL A 1 16.14 26.23 9.01
N TRP A 2 14.96 26.03 9.58
CA TRP A 2 14.76 25.47 10.90
C TRP A 2 13.95 24.19 10.79
N ARG A 3 14.06 23.34 11.81
CA ARG A 3 13.08 22.28 12.03
C ARG A 3 11.86 22.95 12.65
N ASP A 4 10.74 22.95 11.93
CA ASP A 4 9.43 23.44 12.39
C ASP A 4 8.87 22.48 13.44
N PHE A 5 9.54 22.44 14.60
CA PHE A 5 9.27 21.55 15.70
C PHE A 5 9.85 22.11 16.99
N LYS A 6 8.98 22.20 18.00
CA LYS A 6 9.32 22.56 19.38
C LYS A 6 8.75 21.53 20.35
N PRO A 7 9.55 20.98 21.28
CA PRO A 7 9.05 20.15 22.36
C PRO A 7 7.98 20.90 23.18
N GLY A 8 6.77 20.36 23.28
CA GLY A 8 5.65 21.01 23.97
C GLY A 8 4.67 21.78 23.09
N GLY A 9 4.88 21.77 21.77
CA GLY A 9 4.00 22.43 20.80
C GLY A 9 4.48 23.84 20.45
N GLY A 10 4.57 24.12 19.16
CA GLY A 10 4.97 25.41 18.59
C GLY A 10 3.96 25.91 17.58
N LYS A 11 4.21 27.10 17.03
CA LYS A 11 3.38 27.65 15.94
C LYS A 11 4.01 27.34 14.59
N PRO A 12 3.34 26.54 13.73
CA PRO A 12 3.89 26.20 12.42
C PRO A 12 4.24 27.44 11.60
N GLY A 13 5.47 27.49 11.10
CA GLY A 13 5.95 28.56 10.20
C GLY A 13 6.43 29.85 10.89
N GLU A 14 6.42 29.92 12.21
CA GLU A 14 7.10 30.97 12.98
C GLU A 14 8.42 30.43 13.54
N VAL A 15 9.54 31.08 13.26
CA VAL A 15 10.83 30.67 13.83
C VAL A 15 10.87 31.06 15.30
N GLU A 16 10.78 30.08 16.20
CA GLU A 16 10.83 30.27 17.65
C GLU A 16 12.25 30.08 18.22
N ALA A 17 12.54 30.69 19.37
CA ALA A 17 13.88 30.70 19.97
C ALA A 17 14.44 29.32 20.33
N GLU A 18 13.57 28.33 20.53
CA GLU A 18 13.94 26.94 20.87
C GLU A 18 14.04 26.03 19.62
N GLU A 19 13.77 26.55 18.43
CA GLU A 19 13.88 25.78 17.19
C GLU A 19 15.33 25.60 16.77
N LEU A 20 15.68 24.36 16.41
CA LEU A 20 17.01 24.02 15.96
C LEU A 20 17.19 24.37 14.49
N GLY A 21 18.14 25.26 14.21
CA GLY A 21 18.62 25.54 12.87
C GLY A 21 19.24 24.30 12.21
N ILE A 22 19.07 24.17 10.90
CA ILE A 22 19.67 23.09 10.12
C ILE A 22 20.91 23.64 9.41
N PRO A 23 22.15 23.30 9.84
CA PRO A 23 23.37 23.77 9.19
C PRO A 23 23.64 23.09 7.85
N GLY A 24 24.33 23.79 6.96
CA GLY A 24 24.86 23.23 5.71
C GLY A 24 23.84 23.00 4.61
N VAL A 25 22.59 23.46 4.79
CA VAL A 25 21.56 23.46 3.76
C VAL A 25 21.94 24.48 2.69
N THR A 26 22.05 24.02 1.45
CA THR A 26 22.17 24.90 0.29
C THR A 26 20.81 25.50 0.00
N VAL A 27 20.70 26.81 0.13
CA VAL A 27 19.52 27.61 -0.19
C VAL A 27 19.80 28.35 -1.50
N GLU A 28 18.89 28.24 -2.46
CA GLU A 28 19.00 28.88 -3.77
C GLU A 28 17.95 29.98 -3.89
N LEU A 29 18.37 31.12 -4.41
CA LEU A 29 17.49 32.18 -4.86
C LEU A 29 17.17 31.96 -6.34
N ARG A 30 15.88 31.84 -6.68
CA ARG A 30 15.43 31.51 -8.03
C ARG A 30 14.59 32.63 -8.63
N ASP A 31 14.79 32.92 -9.91
CA ASP A 31 14.00 33.89 -10.67
C ASP A 31 12.60 33.35 -11.04
N ALA A 32 11.84 34.13 -11.81
CA ALA A 32 10.50 33.77 -12.28
C ALA A 32 10.48 32.49 -13.13
N ASP A 33 11.57 32.21 -13.86
CA ASP A 33 11.75 31.01 -14.68
C ASP A 33 12.24 29.79 -13.86
N GLY A 34 12.48 29.98 -12.57
CA GLY A 34 12.93 28.94 -11.64
C GLY A 34 14.43 28.65 -11.71
N LYS A 35 15.22 29.47 -12.42
CA LYS A 35 16.68 29.34 -12.52
C LYS A 35 17.33 29.92 -11.26
N ALA A 36 18.33 29.21 -10.73
CA ALA A 36 19.10 29.68 -9.60
C ALA A 36 19.99 30.88 -9.99
N VAL A 37 19.79 32.01 -9.32
CA VAL A 37 20.50 33.27 -9.50
C VAL A 37 21.64 33.40 -8.49
N GLU A 38 21.40 32.97 -7.25
CA GLU A 38 22.41 32.94 -6.19
C GLU A 38 22.18 31.71 -5.29
N SER A 39 23.22 31.25 -4.60
CA SER A 39 23.12 30.18 -3.61
C SER A 39 23.90 30.53 -2.35
N ALA A 40 23.34 30.22 -1.18
CA ALA A 40 23.97 30.39 0.12
C ALA A 40 23.88 29.09 0.92
N LYS A 41 24.79 28.87 1.87
CA LYS A 41 24.68 27.78 2.83
C LYS A 41 24.17 28.30 4.16
N THR A 42 23.34 27.52 4.84
CA THR A 42 22.89 27.86 6.19
C THR A 42 24.00 27.71 7.22
N GLU A 43 24.01 28.64 8.17
CA GLU A 43 24.88 28.64 9.34
C GLU A 43 24.39 27.65 10.42
N ALA A 44 25.15 27.52 11.52
CA ALA A 44 24.83 26.64 12.65
C ALA A 44 23.45 26.89 13.27
N ASN A 45 23.01 28.14 13.26
CA ASN A 45 21.71 28.62 13.75
C ASN A 45 20.60 28.59 12.67
N GLY A 46 20.88 28.05 11.49
CA GLY A 46 19.92 27.97 10.38
C GLY A 46 19.78 29.26 9.56
N THR A 47 20.44 30.37 9.93
CA THR A 47 20.37 31.62 9.14
C THR A 47 21.14 31.50 7.83
N PHE A 48 20.73 32.26 6.83
CA PHE A 48 21.39 32.37 5.53
C PHE A 48 21.23 33.80 5.00
N ARG A 49 22.11 34.19 4.09
CA ARG A 49 22.15 35.53 3.48
C ARG A 49 22.51 35.41 2.01
N PHE A 50 21.76 36.11 1.16
CA PHE A 50 22.17 36.40 -0.22
C PHE A 50 22.78 37.80 -0.24
N GLY A 51 23.95 37.94 -0.85
CA GLY A 51 24.75 39.16 -0.74
C GLY A 51 24.50 40.13 -1.87
N ASN A 52 24.46 39.64 -3.10
CA ASN A 52 24.57 40.48 -4.30
C ASN A 52 23.46 40.17 -5.29
N VAL A 53 22.23 40.34 -4.81
CA VAL A 53 21.01 40.04 -5.55
C VAL A 53 20.54 41.31 -6.28
N PRO A 54 20.43 41.30 -7.63
CA PRO A 54 19.80 42.38 -8.37
C PRO A 54 18.36 42.61 -7.91
N GLY A 55 17.81 43.82 -8.05
CA GLY A 55 16.40 44.06 -7.73
C GLY A 55 15.46 43.25 -8.63
N GLY A 56 14.51 42.53 -8.04
CA GLY A 56 13.55 41.70 -8.78
C GLY A 56 12.72 40.81 -7.87
N ASP A 57 11.78 40.07 -8.49
CA ASP A 57 10.97 39.07 -7.80
C ASP A 57 11.69 37.72 -7.81
N TYR A 58 11.89 37.17 -6.62
CA TYR A 58 12.58 35.90 -6.43
C TYR A 58 11.81 34.98 -5.50
N ARG A 59 12.06 33.68 -5.66
CA ARG A 59 11.62 32.65 -4.71
C ARG A 59 12.83 31.97 -4.09
N VAL A 60 12.72 31.66 -2.81
CA VAL A 60 13.75 30.92 -2.09
C VAL A 60 13.40 29.44 -2.14
N ALA A 61 14.35 28.59 -2.52
CA ALA A 61 14.19 27.14 -2.56
C ALA A 61 15.38 26.44 -1.89
N ILE A 62 15.17 25.22 -1.41
CA ILE A 62 16.28 24.37 -0.98
C ILE A 62 16.93 23.76 -2.23
N GLY A 63 18.22 24.00 -2.40
CA GLY A 63 19.00 23.51 -3.53
C GLY A 63 19.15 21.99 -3.51
N ALA A 64 19.16 21.38 -4.69
CA ALA A 64 19.22 19.92 -4.85
C ALA A 64 20.45 19.29 -4.18
N ALA A 65 21.55 20.03 -4.09
CA ALA A 65 22.80 19.59 -3.46
C ALA A 65 22.69 19.37 -1.94
N THR A 66 21.64 19.89 -1.29
CA THR A 66 21.36 19.63 0.13
C THR A 66 20.92 18.18 0.34
N PHE A 67 20.21 17.61 -0.63
CA PHE A 67 19.63 16.29 -0.50
C PHE A 67 20.66 15.22 -0.83
N ALA A 68 20.54 14.07 -0.17
CA ALA A 68 21.29 12.88 -0.58
C ALA A 68 21.02 12.61 -2.05
N LYS A 69 22.04 12.12 -2.78
CA LYS A 69 21.88 11.71 -4.17
C LYS A 69 20.67 10.77 -4.28
N PRO A 70 19.75 11.00 -5.23
CA PRO A 70 18.60 10.12 -5.42
C PRO A 70 19.06 8.68 -5.56
N PHE A 71 18.29 7.75 -4.99
CA PHE A 71 18.54 6.33 -5.17
C PHE A 71 18.49 6.00 -6.68
N GLY A 72 19.61 5.52 -7.22
CA GLY A 72 19.74 5.23 -8.66
C GLY A 72 19.25 3.84 -9.06
N GLY A 73 18.75 3.03 -8.13
CA GLY A 73 18.24 1.68 -8.39
C GLY A 73 16.72 1.63 -8.60
N VAL A 74 16.17 0.41 -8.57
CA VAL A 74 14.73 0.17 -8.69
C VAL A 74 14.02 0.47 -7.37
N SER A 75 13.21 1.54 -7.35
CA SER A 75 12.40 1.90 -6.19
C SER A 75 11.09 1.10 -6.16
N TRP A 76 11.13 -0.08 -5.53
CA TRP A 76 9.98 -0.99 -5.41
C TRP A 76 8.76 -0.35 -4.72
N LEU A 77 9.01 0.52 -3.73
CA LEU A 77 7.97 1.23 -2.99
C LEU A 77 7.74 2.65 -3.52
N GLY A 78 8.33 3.00 -4.67
CA GLY A 78 8.07 4.28 -5.33
C GLY A 78 6.72 4.30 -6.03
N GLU A 79 6.26 5.49 -6.41
CA GLU A 79 4.94 5.76 -7.02
C GLU A 79 4.59 4.80 -8.18
N LYS A 80 5.58 4.43 -8.99
CA LYS A 80 5.38 3.56 -10.17
C LYS A 80 5.21 2.07 -9.85
N LEU A 81 5.82 1.60 -8.76
CA LEU A 81 5.93 0.16 -8.45
C LEU A 81 5.21 -0.25 -7.17
N ILE A 82 4.71 0.70 -6.39
CA ILE A 82 4.09 0.40 -5.10
C ILE A 82 2.89 -0.55 -5.22
N THR A 83 2.01 -0.34 -6.21
CA THR A 83 0.84 -1.19 -6.44
C THR A 83 1.21 -2.63 -6.79
N PRO A 84 2.05 -2.92 -7.82
CA PRO A 84 2.48 -4.29 -8.08
C PRO A 84 3.31 -4.89 -6.94
N ALA A 85 4.11 -4.10 -6.22
CA ALA A 85 4.85 -4.59 -5.06
C ALA A 85 3.93 -5.09 -3.93
N ILE A 86 2.88 -4.33 -3.61
CA ILE A 86 1.88 -4.74 -2.61
C ILE A 86 1.09 -5.95 -3.09
N LEU A 87 0.74 -6.03 -4.38
CA LEU A 87 0.06 -7.21 -4.94
C LEU A 87 0.91 -8.48 -4.78
N ILE A 88 2.21 -8.41 -5.09
CA ILE A 88 3.13 -9.54 -4.93
C ILE A 88 3.23 -9.94 -3.44
N ALA A 89 3.35 -8.96 -2.55
CA ALA A 89 3.43 -9.21 -1.11
C ALA A 89 2.13 -9.86 -0.58
N PHE A 90 0.96 -9.40 -1.03
CA PHE A 90 -0.33 -9.99 -0.70
C PHE A 90 -0.42 -11.44 -1.21
N LEU A 91 -0.05 -11.68 -2.47
CA LEU A 91 -0.06 -13.03 -3.05
C LEU A 91 0.85 -13.97 -2.26
N TRP A 92 2.05 -13.52 -1.88
CA TRP A 92 2.97 -14.31 -1.08
C TRP A 92 2.38 -14.66 0.31
N ALA A 93 1.81 -13.66 1.01
CA ALA A 93 1.19 -13.89 2.32
C ALA A 93 -0.02 -14.83 2.24
N SER A 94 -0.83 -14.69 1.18
CA SER A 94 -2.04 -15.51 0.99
C SER A 94 -1.76 -16.93 0.47
N ALA A 95 -0.60 -17.13 -0.17
CA ALA A 95 -0.23 -18.42 -0.76
C ALA A 95 -0.21 -19.56 0.26
N GLY A 96 0.31 -19.31 1.48
CA GLY A 96 0.36 -20.31 2.54
C GLY A 96 -1.04 -20.86 2.90
N PHE A 97 -2.01 -19.96 3.08
CA PHE A 97 -3.40 -20.34 3.34
C PHE A 97 -3.99 -21.16 2.19
N ALA A 98 -3.86 -20.66 0.95
CA ALA A 98 -4.41 -21.34 -0.21
C ALA A 98 -3.80 -22.75 -0.40
N MET A 99 -2.48 -22.88 -0.21
CA MET A 99 -1.78 -24.17 -0.33
C MET A 99 -2.28 -25.19 0.69
N VAL A 100 -2.45 -24.78 1.96
CA VAL A 100 -2.92 -25.70 3.02
C VAL A 100 -4.34 -26.19 2.72
N VAL A 101 -5.25 -25.29 2.36
CA VAL A 101 -6.65 -25.63 2.13
C VAL A 101 -6.82 -26.47 0.86
N ILE A 102 -6.16 -26.09 -0.24
CA ILE A 102 -6.17 -26.87 -1.49
C ILE A 102 -5.52 -28.23 -1.28
N GLY A 103 -4.40 -28.30 -0.52
CA GLY A 103 -3.73 -29.54 -0.18
C GLY A 103 -4.61 -30.50 0.62
N ALA A 104 -5.36 -29.99 1.60
CA ALA A 104 -6.34 -30.78 2.34
C ALA A 104 -7.46 -31.31 1.43
N GLY A 105 -7.97 -30.46 0.53
CA GLY A 105 -8.95 -30.86 -0.48
C GLY A 105 -8.43 -31.95 -1.42
N LEU A 106 -7.18 -31.85 -1.86
CA LEU A 106 -6.56 -32.84 -2.75
C LEU A 106 -6.34 -34.17 -2.04
N ALA A 107 -5.97 -34.15 -0.76
CA ALA A 107 -5.80 -35.35 0.05
C ALA A 107 -7.12 -36.10 0.30
N ALA A 108 -8.27 -35.42 0.22
CA ALA A 108 -9.59 -36.03 0.38
C ALA A 108 -10.10 -36.76 -0.87
N ILE A 109 -9.46 -36.59 -2.03
CA ILE A 109 -9.87 -37.23 -3.28
C ILE A 109 -9.46 -38.72 -3.25
N PRO A 110 -10.39 -39.68 -3.45
CA PRO A 110 -10.04 -41.09 -3.52
C PRO A 110 -9.10 -41.39 -4.68
N ARG A 111 -8.02 -42.14 -4.41
CA ARG A 111 -7.01 -42.49 -5.42
C ARG A 111 -7.61 -43.37 -6.53
N ASP A 112 -8.52 -44.27 -6.16
CA ASP A 112 -9.20 -45.19 -7.06
C ASP A 112 -9.93 -44.44 -8.19
N THR A 113 -10.47 -43.25 -7.93
CA THR A 113 -11.15 -42.43 -8.94
C THR A 113 -10.17 -41.89 -9.99
N LEU A 114 -8.95 -41.56 -9.57
CA LEU A 114 -7.88 -41.11 -10.48
C LEU A 114 -7.28 -42.28 -11.27
N GLU A 115 -7.14 -43.45 -10.63
CA GLU A 115 -6.67 -44.67 -11.28
C GLU A 115 -7.68 -45.17 -12.32
N ALA A 116 -8.98 -45.19 -12.00
CA ALA A 116 -10.03 -45.54 -12.94
C ALA A 116 -10.01 -44.64 -14.20
N ALA A 117 -9.86 -43.33 -14.02
CA ALA A 117 -9.75 -42.39 -15.15
C ALA A 117 -8.53 -42.69 -16.04
N ARG A 118 -7.40 -43.11 -15.45
CA ARG A 118 -6.20 -43.53 -16.20
C ARG A 118 -6.42 -44.86 -16.93
N THR A 119 -7.12 -45.81 -16.30
CA THR A 119 -7.52 -47.08 -16.93
C THR A 119 -8.45 -46.85 -18.13
N ASP A 120 -9.32 -45.84 -18.06
CA ASP A 120 -10.19 -45.40 -19.16
C ASP A 120 -9.44 -44.65 -20.28
N GLY A 121 -8.11 -44.55 -20.20
CA GLY A 121 -7.26 -43.94 -21.22
C GLY A 121 -7.17 -42.42 -21.16
N ALA A 122 -7.60 -41.79 -20.05
CA ALA A 122 -7.48 -40.33 -19.90
C ALA A 122 -6.01 -39.91 -19.71
N SER A 123 -5.58 -38.84 -20.41
CA SER A 123 -4.27 -38.21 -20.19
C SER A 123 -4.23 -37.41 -18.89
N GLU A 124 -3.06 -37.14 -18.33
CA GLU A 124 -2.92 -36.40 -17.05
C GLU A 124 -3.60 -35.02 -17.08
N TRP A 125 -3.57 -34.32 -18.22
CA TRP A 125 -4.29 -33.05 -18.37
C TRP A 125 -5.82 -33.23 -18.36
N GLN A 126 -6.32 -34.32 -18.93
CA GLN A 126 -7.75 -34.68 -18.87
C GLN A 126 -8.15 -35.07 -17.46
N VAL A 127 -7.35 -35.87 -16.77
CA VAL A 127 -7.57 -36.22 -15.35
C VAL A 127 -7.62 -34.96 -14.50
N PHE A 128 -6.63 -34.06 -14.63
CA PHE A 128 -6.60 -32.81 -13.90
C PHE A 128 -7.86 -31.96 -14.16
N ARG A 129 -8.17 -31.64 -15.42
CA ARG A 129 -9.24 -30.67 -15.73
C ARG A 129 -10.65 -31.26 -15.60
N ARG A 130 -10.85 -32.56 -15.86
CA ARG A 130 -12.17 -33.19 -15.88
C ARG A 130 -12.51 -34.01 -14.64
N VAL A 131 -11.50 -34.42 -13.86
CA VAL A 131 -11.70 -35.20 -12.62
C VAL A 131 -11.25 -34.39 -11.41
N THR A 132 -9.97 -34.03 -11.33
CA THR A 132 -9.41 -33.37 -10.14
C THR A 132 -10.02 -31.99 -9.87
N VAL A 133 -10.06 -31.08 -10.86
CA VAL A 133 -10.58 -29.71 -10.67
C VAL A 133 -12.07 -29.71 -10.33
N PRO A 134 -12.96 -30.47 -10.99
CA PRO A 134 -14.37 -30.56 -10.61
C PRO A 134 -14.58 -31.11 -9.19
N LEU A 135 -13.83 -32.16 -8.80
CA LEU A 135 -13.90 -32.71 -7.44
C LEU A 135 -13.35 -31.72 -6.39
N LEU A 136 -12.34 -30.92 -6.74
CA LEU A 136 -11.81 -29.84 -5.91
C LEU A 136 -12.63 -28.55 -5.94
N ALA A 137 -13.62 -28.42 -6.84
CA ALA A 137 -14.37 -27.18 -7.03
C ALA A 137 -14.97 -26.63 -5.72
N PRO A 138 -15.49 -27.46 -4.78
CA PRO A 138 -15.89 -27.03 -3.45
C PRO A 138 -14.82 -26.22 -2.71
N VAL A 139 -13.66 -26.83 -2.56
CA VAL A 139 -12.50 -26.26 -1.86
C VAL A 139 -11.96 -25.03 -2.60
N LEU A 140 -11.80 -25.10 -3.92
CA LEU A 140 -11.33 -23.99 -4.74
C LEU A 140 -12.24 -22.76 -4.63
N THR A 141 -13.55 -22.97 -4.58
CA THR A 141 -14.50 -21.86 -4.43
C THR A 141 -14.41 -21.23 -3.05
N VAL A 142 -14.27 -22.02 -1.99
CA VAL A 142 -14.09 -21.49 -0.62
C VAL A 142 -12.83 -20.63 -0.55
N VAL A 143 -11.70 -21.12 -1.06
CA VAL A 143 -10.45 -20.36 -1.13
C VAL A 143 -10.64 -19.08 -1.94
N PHE A 144 -11.21 -19.17 -3.14
CA PHE A 144 -11.44 -18.03 -4.02
C PHE A 144 -12.30 -16.93 -3.37
N VAL A 145 -13.44 -17.30 -2.78
CA VAL A 145 -14.31 -16.33 -2.09
C VAL A 145 -13.60 -15.72 -0.89
N THR A 146 -12.83 -16.51 -0.14
CA THR A 146 -12.02 -16.01 0.98
C THR A 146 -10.97 -15.00 0.52
N GLN A 147 -10.33 -15.25 -0.63
CA GLN A 147 -9.38 -14.30 -1.21
C GLN A 147 -10.05 -13.00 -1.65
N ILE A 148 -11.24 -13.06 -2.27
CA ILE A 148 -11.99 -11.84 -2.62
C ILE A 148 -12.31 -11.02 -1.37
N ILE A 149 -12.80 -11.66 -0.31
CA ILE A 149 -13.07 -10.99 0.96
C ILE A 149 -11.77 -10.39 1.53
N GLY A 150 -10.65 -11.09 1.42
CA GLY A 150 -9.32 -10.59 1.82
C GLY A 150 -8.93 -9.30 1.11
N VAL A 151 -9.01 -9.28 -0.23
CA VAL A 151 -8.65 -8.12 -1.06
C VAL A 151 -9.55 -6.92 -0.79
N LEU A 152 -10.85 -7.12 -0.64
CA LEU A 152 -11.78 -6.01 -0.44
C LEU A 152 -11.56 -5.24 0.87
N LYS A 153 -10.94 -5.85 1.89
CA LYS A 153 -10.58 -5.20 3.16
C LYS A 153 -9.08 -4.89 3.30
N VAL A 154 -8.30 -4.96 2.21
CA VAL A 154 -6.83 -4.96 2.24
C VAL A 154 -6.21 -3.58 2.54
N PHE A 155 -6.41 -3.03 3.73
CA PHE A 155 -5.79 -1.76 4.13
C PHE A 155 -4.52 -1.95 4.96
N ASP A 156 -4.42 -3.06 5.68
CA ASP A 156 -3.34 -3.37 6.62
C ASP A 156 -1.96 -3.42 5.95
N ILE A 157 -1.84 -4.18 4.85
CA ILE A 157 -0.59 -4.28 4.10
C ILE A 157 -0.21 -2.98 3.40
N VAL A 158 -1.19 -2.21 2.94
CA VAL A 158 -0.95 -0.90 2.31
C VAL A 158 -0.43 0.07 3.37
N LEU A 159 -1.07 0.12 4.53
CA LEU A 159 -0.64 0.97 5.64
C LEU A 159 0.74 0.57 6.17
N ALA A 160 1.03 -0.72 6.26
CA ALA A 160 2.29 -1.24 6.79
C ALA A 160 3.48 -1.07 5.81
N LEU A 161 3.25 -1.26 4.50
CA LEU A 161 4.33 -1.34 3.53
C LEU A 161 4.52 -0.07 2.70
N ALA A 162 3.45 0.71 2.45
CA ALA A 162 3.53 1.88 1.59
C ALA A 162 4.06 3.11 2.36
N PRO A 163 5.21 3.68 1.91
CA PRO A 163 5.66 4.98 2.38
C PRO A 163 4.61 6.05 2.10
N GLU A 164 4.48 7.03 2.99
CA GLU A 164 3.48 8.10 2.86
C GLU A 164 3.58 8.84 1.51
N ALA A 165 4.80 9.07 1.02
CA ALA A 165 5.05 9.74 -0.26
C ALA A 165 4.49 9.00 -1.49
N SER A 166 4.27 7.68 -1.41
CA SER A 166 3.75 6.88 -2.53
C SER A 166 2.43 6.18 -2.22
N ARG A 167 1.94 6.28 -0.98
CA ARG A 167 0.76 5.57 -0.47
C ARG A 167 -0.49 5.87 -1.27
N ASP A 168 -0.67 7.11 -1.68
CA ASP A 168 -1.83 7.55 -2.47
C ASP A 168 -1.99 6.79 -3.79
N ASN A 169 -0.88 6.30 -4.37
CA ASN A 169 -0.89 5.50 -5.59
C ASN A 169 -1.37 4.05 -5.36
N ALA A 170 -1.38 3.58 -4.11
CA ALA A 170 -1.81 2.25 -3.71
C ALA A 170 -3.05 2.28 -2.79
N THR A 171 -3.75 3.42 -2.72
CA THR A 171 -4.87 3.59 -1.81
C THR A 171 -6.04 2.67 -2.16
N VAL A 172 -6.67 2.13 -1.12
CA VAL A 172 -7.87 1.30 -1.19
C VAL A 172 -8.98 1.90 -0.34
N ILE A 173 -10.23 1.49 -0.61
CA ILE A 173 -11.43 1.99 0.08
C ILE A 173 -11.32 1.82 1.61
N ALA A 174 -10.79 0.69 2.07
CA ALA A 174 -10.61 0.43 3.50
C ALA A 174 -9.52 1.31 4.14
N LEU A 175 -8.51 1.75 3.36
CA LEU A 175 -7.49 2.69 3.83
C LEU A 175 -8.07 4.10 3.94
N GLU A 176 -8.88 4.54 2.97
CA GLU A 176 -9.61 5.81 3.01
C GLU A 176 -10.49 5.91 4.25
N MET A 177 -11.20 4.82 4.58
CA MET A 177 -11.98 4.73 5.81
C MET A 177 -11.11 4.95 7.05
N TRP A 178 -9.94 4.29 7.11
CA TRP A 178 -9.02 4.40 8.23
C TRP A 178 -8.42 5.81 8.34
N GLN A 179 -7.96 6.39 7.23
CA GLN A 179 -7.34 7.72 7.21
C GLN A 179 -8.30 8.81 7.69
N ARG A 180 -9.51 8.86 7.11
CA ARG A 180 -10.49 9.90 7.45
C ARG A 180 -11.03 9.76 8.87
N SER A 181 -11.02 8.55 9.42
CA SER A 181 -11.46 8.29 10.79
C SER A 181 -10.36 8.53 11.83
N PHE A 182 -9.15 8.06 11.56
CA PHE A 182 -8.11 7.85 12.58
C PHE A 182 -6.77 8.53 12.28
N ALA A 183 -6.53 9.04 11.06
CA ALA A 183 -5.26 9.67 10.69
C ALA A 183 -5.29 11.22 10.79
N GLY A 184 -6.00 11.76 11.79
CA GLY A 184 -5.97 13.19 12.14
C GLY A 184 -7.18 14.02 11.68
N GLU A 185 -7.93 13.58 10.66
CA GLU A 185 -9.15 14.27 10.22
C GLU A 185 -10.33 14.14 11.20
N ASN A 186 -10.38 13.06 11.99
CA ASN A 186 -11.47 12.76 12.95
C ASN A 186 -12.89 12.81 12.35
N ARG A 187 -13.04 12.50 11.05
CA ARG A 187 -14.32 12.50 10.33
C ARG A 187 -15.02 11.14 10.44
N PHE A 188 -15.35 10.75 11.67
CA PHE A 188 -15.92 9.44 12.00
C PHE A 188 -17.22 9.13 11.25
N GLY A 189 -18.06 10.14 10.98
CA GLY A 189 -19.29 9.98 10.21
C GLY A 189 -19.03 9.58 8.74
N PHE A 190 -18.00 10.17 8.12
CA PHE A 190 -17.60 9.80 6.76
C PHE A 190 -16.96 8.41 6.74
N GLY A 191 -16.09 8.11 7.70
CA GLY A 191 -15.52 6.78 7.88
C GLY A 191 -16.58 5.69 8.02
N SER A 192 -17.59 5.94 8.85
CA SER A 192 -18.70 5.01 9.08
C SER A 192 -19.53 4.76 7.82
N ALA A 193 -19.75 5.77 6.98
CA ALA A 193 -20.42 5.61 5.69
C ALA A 193 -19.62 4.68 4.74
N ILE A 194 -18.29 4.82 4.70
CA ILE A 194 -17.44 3.89 3.95
C ILE A 194 -17.51 2.48 4.55
N SER A 195 -17.49 2.33 5.88
CA SER A 195 -17.58 1.03 6.53
C SER A 195 -18.87 0.29 6.18
N ILE A 196 -20.01 0.98 6.20
CA ILE A 196 -21.32 0.41 5.83
C ILE A 196 -21.33 0.00 4.35
N PHE A 197 -20.77 0.85 3.47
CA PHE A 197 -20.67 0.55 2.05
C PHE A 197 -19.80 -0.71 1.80
N LEU A 198 -18.64 -0.79 2.44
CA LEU A 198 -17.78 -1.97 2.38
C LEU A 198 -18.50 -3.21 2.92
N PHE A 199 -19.18 -3.09 4.06
CA PHE A 199 -19.95 -4.18 4.65
C PHE A 199 -21.00 -4.72 3.66
N ALA A 200 -21.76 -3.84 3.01
CA ALA A 200 -22.73 -4.23 1.99
C ALA A 200 -22.08 -4.98 0.82
N LEU A 201 -20.88 -4.58 0.42
CA LEU A 201 -20.11 -5.21 -0.67
C LEU A 201 -19.61 -6.62 -0.28
N PHE A 202 -19.35 -6.87 1.01
CA PHE A 202 -18.96 -8.20 1.51
C PHE A 202 -20.11 -9.20 1.63
N ILE A 203 -21.35 -8.74 1.83
CA ILE A 203 -22.52 -9.61 2.10
C ILE A 203 -22.69 -10.72 1.04
N PRO A 204 -22.66 -10.45 -0.28
CA PRO A 204 -22.82 -11.49 -1.29
C PRO A 204 -21.78 -12.60 -1.15
N PHE A 205 -20.53 -12.25 -0.88
CA PHE A 205 -19.43 -13.20 -0.73
C PHE A 205 -19.58 -14.05 0.54
N LEU A 206 -20.02 -13.45 1.65
CA LEU A 206 -20.33 -14.17 2.89
C LEU A 206 -21.48 -15.18 2.68
N ILE A 207 -22.55 -14.77 1.99
CA ILE A 207 -23.68 -15.66 1.69
C ILE A 207 -23.23 -16.84 0.82
N LEU A 208 -22.44 -16.58 -0.22
CA LEU A 208 -21.88 -17.63 -1.08
C LEU A 208 -21.02 -18.61 -0.29
N ASN A 209 -20.16 -18.10 0.60
CA ASN A 209 -19.30 -18.91 1.45
C ASN A 209 -20.12 -19.82 2.39
N ILE A 210 -21.09 -19.25 3.12
CA ILE A 210 -21.94 -19.98 4.07
C ILE A 210 -22.81 -21.04 3.38
N ARG A 211 -23.43 -20.70 2.23
CA ARG A 211 -24.27 -21.65 1.49
C ARG A 211 -23.49 -22.90 1.09
N ARG A 212 -22.21 -22.75 0.75
CA ARG A 212 -21.35 -23.86 0.34
C ARG A 212 -20.99 -24.80 1.50
N PHE A 213 -20.68 -24.25 2.67
CA PHE A 213 -20.47 -25.04 3.89
C PHE A 213 -21.69 -25.88 4.27
N ARG A 214 -22.91 -25.40 3.98
CA ARG A 214 -24.14 -26.15 4.26
C ARG A 214 -24.38 -27.31 3.28
N SER A 215 -23.91 -27.22 2.04
CA SER A 215 -24.07 -28.29 1.04
C SER A 215 -23.12 -29.48 1.23
N GLU A 216 -22.06 -29.35 2.04
CA GLU A 216 -21.16 -30.48 2.36
C GLU A 216 -21.64 -31.31 3.57
N ASN A 217 -22.55 -30.76 4.39
CA ASN A 217 -23.07 -31.41 5.59
C ASN A 217 -24.45 -32.07 5.39
N ALA A 218 -24.97 -32.10 4.17
CA ALA A 218 -26.27 -32.67 3.80
C ALA A 218 -26.09 -33.78 2.75
#